data_AF-A0A2U1MQ83-F1
#
_entry.id   AF-A0A2U1MQ83-F1
#
_cell.length_a   1.000
_cell.length_b   1.000
_cell.length_c   1.000
_cell.angle_alpha   90.00
_cell.angle_beta   90.00
_cell.angle_gamma   90.00
#
_symmetry.space_group_name_H-M   'P 1'
#
loop_
_entity.id
_entity.type
_entity.pdbx_description
1 polymer ?
#
loop_
_entity_poly.entity_id
_entity_poly.type
_entity_poly.pdbx_seq_one_letter_code
_entity_poly.pdbx_strand_id
1 'polypeptide(L)' 'MNVGPGEAEIKKGYRDAILKFHPDRAPKDDMYKQVEAEETFKVIQRVKERKEPIIII' A
#
# COMPACT_ATOMS: atom_id res chain seq x y z
N MET A 1 -2.31 -20.19 -18.72
CA MET A 1 -1.49 -18.96 -18.62
C MET A 1 -1.95 -18.22 -17.37
N ASN A 2 -1.09 -18.04 -16.37
CA ASN A 2 -1.38 -17.15 -15.25
C ASN A 2 -1.26 -15.71 -15.76
N VAL A 3 -2.37 -15.17 -16.26
CA VAL A 3 -2.46 -13.76 -16.61
C VAL A 3 -2.46 -13.01 -15.29
N GLY A 4 -1.41 -12.24 -15.01
CA GLY A 4 -1.35 -11.41 -13.81
C GLY A 4 -2.57 -10.49 -13.72
N PRO A 5 -2.88 -9.96 -12.53
CA PRO A 5 -4.06 -9.13 -12.33
C PRO A 5 -4.09 -8.00 -13.36
N GLY A 6 -5.23 -7.84 -14.03
CA GLY A 6 -5.42 -6.75 -14.99
C GLY A 6 -5.31 -5.38 -14.31
N GLU A 7 -5.06 -4.31 -15.07
CA GLU A 7 -4.90 -2.95 -14.51
C GLU A 7 -6.05 -2.51 -13.59
N ALA A 8 -7.28 -2.95 -13.87
CA ALA A 8 -8.44 -2.67 -13.03
C ALA A 8 -8.32 -3.31 -11.64
N GLU A 9 -7.79 -4.54 -11.59
CA GLU A 9 -7.61 -5.32 -10.38
C GLU A 9 -6.43 -4.77 -9.55
N ILE A 10 -5.36 -4.33 -10.22
CA ILE A 10 -4.25 -3.60 -9.59
C ILE A 10 -4.76 -2.28 -8.96
N LYS A 11 -5.54 -1.48 -9.70
CA LYS A 11 -6.12 -0.23 -9.19
C LYS A 11 -7.07 -0.48 -8.03
N LYS A 12 -7.84 -1.57 -8.07
CA LYS A 12 -8.74 -1.96 -6.97
C LYS A 12 -7.94 -2.35 -5.72
N GLY A 13 -6.95 -3.23 -5.85
CA GLY A 13 -6.09 -3.63 -4.74
C GLY A 13 -5.33 -2.45 -4.12
N TYR A 14 -4.86 -1.52 -4.97
CA TYR A 14 -4.23 -0.29 -4.52
C TYR A 14 -5.17 0.60 -3.69
N ARG A 15 -6.41 0.80 -4.14
CA ARG A 15 -7.42 1.57 -3.39
C ARG A 15 -7.78 0.91 -2.06
N ASP A 16 -7.92 -0.42 -2.07
CA ASP A 16 -8.21 -1.19 -0.87
C ASP A 16 -7.09 -1.06 0.17
N ALA A 17 -5.84 -1.18 -0.28
CA ALA A 17 -4.66 -1.04 0.55
C ALA A 17 -4.53 0.38 1.16
N ILE A 18 -4.79 1.44 0.38
CA ILE A 18 -4.86 2.80 0.92
C ILE A 18 -5.90 2.89 2.03
N LEU A 19 -7.11 2.39 1.79
CA LEU A 19 -8.20 2.52 2.75
C LEU A 19 -7.95 1.73 4.04
N LYS A 20 -7.22 0.62 3.95
CA LYS A 20 -6.88 -0.24 5.08
C LYS A 20 -5.74 0.31 5.92
N PHE A 21 -4.69 0.83 5.27
CA PHE A 21 -3.48 1.32 5.92
C PHE A 21 -3.41 2.85 6.00
N HIS A 22 -4.54 3.55 5.86
CA HIS A 22 -4.55 5.00 6.02
C HIS A 22 -4.23 5.38 7.47
N PRO A 23 -3.26 6.26 7.74
CA PRO A 23 -2.86 6.62 9.10
C PRO A 23 -4.02 7.20 9.93
N ASP A 24 -4.97 7.89 9.30
CA ASP A 24 -6.19 8.41 9.97
C ASP A 24 -7.13 7.30 10.50
N ARG A 25 -7.06 6.10 9.92
CA ARG A 25 -7.87 4.94 10.33
C ARG A 25 -7.17 4.06 11.36
N ALA A 26 -5.89 4.28 11.61
CA ALA A 26 -5.17 3.55 12.63
C ALA A 26 -5.65 3.97 14.02
N PRO A 27 -5.87 3.01 14.94
CA PRO A 27 -6.26 3.33 16.31
C PRO A 27 -5.16 4.15 16.99
N LYS A 28 -5.51 5.34 17.48
CA LYS A 28 -4.58 6.29 18.13
C LYS A 28 -4.05 5.79 19.47
N ASP A 29 -4.71 4.81 20.08
CA ASP A 29 -4.32 4.19 21.34
C ASP A 29 -3.23 3.11 21.17
N ASP A 30 -2.97 2.69 19.93
CA ASP A 30 -2.03 1.61 19.62
C ASP A 30 -0.91 2.15 18.72
N MET A 31 0.25 2.46 19.32
CA MET A 31 1.42 2.96 18.60
C MET A 31 1.91 1.98 17.53
N TYR A 32 1.83 0.67 17.77
CA TYR A 32 2.30 -0.33 16.81
C TYR A 32 1.46 -0.29 15.54
N LYS A 33 0.13 -0.19 15.67
CA LYS A 33 -0.77 -0.08 14.52
C LYS A 33 -0.63 1.24 13.78
N GLN A 34 -0.30 2.34 14.47
CA GLN A 34 -0.02 3.62 13.82
C GLN A 34 1.25 3.54 12.96
N VAL A 35 2.34 2.99 13.52
CA VAL A 35 3.60 2.82 12.79
C VAL A 35 3.43 1.86 11.61
N GLU A 36 2.72 0.75 11.81
CA GLU A 36 2.42 -0.21 10.73
C GLU A 36 1.63 0.43 9.58
N ALA A 37 0.57 1.19 9.90
CA ALA A 37 -0.21 1.91 8.91
C ALA A 37 0.65 2.94 8.16
N GLU A 38 1.48 3.72 8.86
CA GLU A 38 2.33 4.75 8.25
C GLU A 38 3.39 4.15 7.31
N GLU A 39 4.12 3.13 7.75
CA GLU A 39 5.16 2.49 6.95
C GLU A 39 4.57 1.75 5.74
N THR A 40 3.45 1.05 5.94
CA THR A 40 2.75 0.36 4.84
C THR A 40 2.19 1.36 3.84
N PHE A 41 1.63 2.48 4.30
CA PHE A 41 1.13 3.54 3.44
C PHE A 41 2.25 4.18 2.58
N LYS A 42 3.44 4.41 3.15
CA LYS A 42 4.61 4.89 2.39
C LYS A 42 5.01 3.93 1.28
N VAL A 43 5.03 2.62 1.56
CA VAL A 43 5.32 1.59 0.55
C VAL A 43 4.27 1.60 -0.56
N ILE A 44 2.98 1.66 -0.20
CA ILE A 44 1.87 1.72 -1.16
C ILE A 44 1.98 2.97 -2.05
N GLN A 45 2.20 4.16 -1.47
CA GLN A 45 2.41 5.40 -2.24
C GLN A 45 3.60 5.27 -3.18
N ARG A 46 4.73 4.71 -2.70
CA ARG A 46 5.93 4.52 -3.50
C ARG A 46 5.70 3.59 -4.68
N VAL A 47 4.90 2.53 -4.53
CA VAL A 47 4.52 1.62 -5.63
C VAL A 47 3.61 2.31 -6.66
N LYS A 48 2.77 3.25 -6.24
CA LYS A 48 1.92 4.05 -7.14
C LYS A 48 2.71 5.10 -7.91
N GLU A 49 3.66 5.76 -7.24
CA GLU A 49 4.56 6.73 -7.86
C GLU A 49 5.60 6.06 -8.76
N ARG A 50 6.11 4.89 -8.36
CA ARG A 50 7.08 4.14 -9.15
C ARG A 50 6.41 3.36 -10.28
N LYS A 51 6.49 3.93 -11.49
CA LYS A 51 6.67 3.17 -12.74
C LYS A 51 8.07 2.52 -12.86
N GLU A 52 8.91 2.54 -11.82
CA GLU A 52 10.30 2.05 -11.89
C GLU A 52 10.66 1.01 -10.80
N PRO A 53 11.51 0.02 -11.13
CA PRO A 53 11.72 -1.17 -10.31
C PRO A 53 12.37 -0.85 -8.95
N ILE A 54 11.95 -1.61 -7.93
CA ILE A 54 12.60 -1.63 -6.63
C ILE A 54 13.88 -2.48 -6.80
N ILE A 55 15.02 -1.82 -7.03
CA ILE A 55 16.33 -2.46 -6.94
C ILE A 55 16.63 -2.63 -5.45
N ILE A 56 16.58 -3.87 -4.98
CA ILE A 56 17.14 -4.28 -3.69
C ILE A 56 18.60 -4.63 -4.00
N ILE A 57 19.53 -3.77 -3.56
CA ILE A 57 20.97 -4.04 -3.57
C ILE A 57 21.39 -4.72 -2.28
#